data_AF-A0A955YJ97-F1
#
_entry.id   AF-A0A955YJ97-F1
#
_cell.length_a   1.000
_cell.length_b   1.000
_cell.length_c   1.000
_cell.angle_alpha   90.00
_cell.angle_beta   90.00
_cell.angle_gamma   90.00
#
_symmetry.space_group_name_H-M   'P 1'
#
loop_
_entity.id
_entity.type
_entity.pdbx_description
1 polymer ?
#
loop_
_entity_poly.entity_id
_entity_poly.type
_entity_poly.pdbx_seq_one_letter_code
_entity_poly.pdbx_strand_id
1 'polypeptide(L)'
;MKRAILIVAGLSLLPGCTLAGLWDAPQVEIEERSCRVDADCASVRFTVDPSLRNDPCLVAVRSCDVSAERCVVDLQARDSDGDGYRDTACAGVRPEFAPFGVDCDDADASAYPNADLDGDGFVARGCGDGLPEDCDDTRATAYPGATVEACDGVVSTCTDATPPLRRTVEDFDGDRFAPIDLDPSVCVDVMSDDGELLSIPHTDCDDLDPNVYPGAPDVCDGRHNDCESPTGVGPDLGEDVDGDGFASPSSLSCDPDLPGGLPNSDCDDLDPNTYPAAQETCDGLINNCNERRNGAFMRPVEDPDGDGKYAGNASCVNPV
;
A
#
# COMPACT_ATOMS: atom_id res chain seq x y z
N MET A 1 -32.70 43.72 -39.03
CA MET A 1 -33.64 44.35 -38.07
C MET A 1 -35.04 43.78 -38.24
N LYS A 2 -35.35 42.72 -37.48
CA LYS A 2 -36.73 42.34 -37.16
C LYS A 2 -36.73 42.07 -35.66
N ARG A 3 -37.55 42.83 -34.91
CA ARG A 3 -37.71 42.67 -33.46
C ARG A 3 -38.90 41.75 -33.23
N ALA A 4 -38.72 40.68 -32.45
CA ALA A 4 -39.82 39.91 -31.88
C ALA A 4 -39.71 40.05 -30.36
N ILE A 5 -40.74 40.66 -29.76
CA ILE A 5 -40.94 40.74 -28.31
C ILE A 5 -41.97 39.66 -27.99
N LEU A 6 -41.61 38.67 -27.18
CA LEU A 6 -42.54 37.67 -26.67
C LEU A 6 -42.73 37.92 -25.17
N ILE A 7 -43.89 38.46 -24.80
CA ILE A 7 -44.33 38.55 -23.40
C ILE A 7 -45.19 37.31 -23.16
N VAL A 8 -44.75 36.40 -22.30
CA VAL A 8 -45.59 35.28 -21.83
C VAL A 8 -46.03 35.61 -20.41
N ALA A 9 -47.32 35.91 -20.26
CA ALA A 9 -47.99 36.09 -18.98
C ALA A 9 -48.52 34.74 -18.47
N GLY A 10 -48.16 34.42 -17.21
CA GLY A 10 -49.00 33.73 -16.23
C GLY A 10 -49.30 32.26 -16.46
N LEU A 11 -48.67 31.38 -15.66
CA LEU A 11 -49.24 30.09 -15.29
C LEU A 11 -49.12 29.88 -13.78
N SER A 12 -50.28 29.71 -13.13
CA SER A 12 -50.45 29.49 -11.69
C SER A 12 -49.89 28.13 -11.26
N LEU A 13 -48.97 28.12 -10.29
CA LEU A 13 -48.34 26.91 -9.73
C LEU A 13 -49.09 26.40 -8.49
N LEU A 14 -49.16 25.06 -8.39
CA LEU A 14 -49.48 24.29 -7.18
C LEU A 14 -48.34 24.40 -6.14
N PRO A 15 -48.59 24.18 -4.84
CA PRO A 15 -47.57 24.34 -3.81
C PRO A 15 -46.57 23.19 -3.87
N GLY A 16 -45.31 23.49 -4.24
CA GLY A 16 -44.22 22.52 -4.24
C GLY A 16 -43.14 22.69 -5.31
N CYS A 17 -43.31 23.56 -6.30
CA CYS A 17 -42.24 23.87 -7.27
C CYS A 17 -41.65 25.26 -6.98
N THR A 18 -40.40 25.30 -6.53
CA THR A 18 -39.59 26.52 -6.54
C THR A 18 -39.18 26.84 -7.98
N LEU A 19 -39.55 28.03 -8.44
CA LEU A 19 -39.12 28.61 -9.71
C LEU A 19 -37.64 29.00 -9.60
N ALA A 20 -36.75 28.05 -9.81
CA ALA A 20 -35.36 28.33 -10.15
C ALA A 20 -35.22 28.22 -11.67
N GLY A 21 -34.83 29.31 -12.34
CA GLY A 21 -34.49 29.26 -13.76
C GLY A 21 -35.39 30.03 -14.71
N LEU A 22 -35.91 31.20 -14.31
CA LEU A 22 -36.39 32.19 -15.28
C LEU A 22 -35.73 33.55 -15.03
N TRP A 23 -34.41 33.57 -15.17
CA TRP A 23 -33.68 34.81 -15.38
C TRP A 23 -33.22 34.79 -16.83
N ASP A 24 -33.68 35.76 -17.61
CA ASP A 24 -33.15 36.02 -18.95
C ASP A 24 -31.64 36.28 -18.79
N ALA A 25 -30.82 35.29 -19.16
CA ALA A 25 -29.39 35.49 -19.35
C ALA A 25 -29.18 36.69 -20.29
N PRO A 26 -28.08 37.47 -20.12
CA PRO A 26 -27.83 38.63 -20.95
C PRO A 26 -27.84 38.23 -22.43
N GLN A 27 -28.83 38.74 -23.15
CA GLN A 27 -29.11 38.32 -24.52
C GLN A 27 -27.96 38.76 -25.44
N VAL A 28 -27.20 37.77 -25.91
CA VAL A 28 -26.08 37.96 -26.82
C VAL A 28 -26.61 37.96 -28.27
N GLU A 29 -26.34 38.98 -29.06
CA GLU A 29 -26.75 39.00 -30.48
C GLU A 29 -25.91 38.01 -31.28
N ILE A 30 -26.56 37.00 -31.88
CA ILE A 30 -25.95 35.89 -32.64
C ILE A 30 -26.22 36.06 -34.14
N GLU A 31 -25.19 35.94 -35.00
CA GLU A 31 -25.38 35.69 -36.44
C GLU A 31 -25.86 34.23 -36.61
N GLU A 32 -27.13 34.03 -36.98
CA GLU A 32 -27.76 32.70 -37.04
C GLU A 32 -26.96 31.70 -37.91
N ARG A 33 -26.35 30.70 -37.26
CA ARG A 33 -25.94 29.44 -37.88
C ARG A 33 -26.67 28.31 -37.16
N SER A 34 -27.25 27.40 -37.94
CA SER A 34 -27.93 26.21 -37.41
C SER A 34 -26.89 25.20 -36.93
N CYS A 35 -27.04 24.68 -35.71
CA CYS A 35 -26.13 23.67 -35.18
C CYS A 35 -26.27 22.27 -35.83
N ARG A 36 -27.09 22.13 -36.88
CA ARG A 36 -26.95 21.01 -37.85
C ARG A 36 -25.64 21.07 -38.64
N VAL A 37 -25.05 22.25 -38.79
CA VAL A 37 -23.81 22.48 -39.56
C VAL A 37 -22.59 22.65 -38.64
N ASP A 38 -22.82 23.01 -37.38
CA ASP A 38 -21.79 23.36 -36.40
C ASP A 38 -22.25 22.89 -35.00
N ALA A 39 -21.91 21.64 -34.64
CA ALA A 39 -22.51 20.96 -33.49
C ALA A 39 -22.13 21.57 -32.13
N ASP A 40 -20.94 22.17 -32.04
CA ASP A 40 -20.42 22.86 -30.86
C ASP A 40 -20.58 24.39 -30.95
N CYS A 41 -21.19 24.88 -32.02
CA CYS A 41 -21.40 26.30 -32.29
C CYS A 41 -20.09 27.12 -32.25
N ALA A 42 -18.94 26.51 -32.52
CA ALA A 42 -17.62 27.15 -32.43
C ALA A 42 -17.45 28.29 -33.45
N SER A 43 -18.15 28.23 -34.58
CA SER A 43 -18.07 29.24 -35.64
C SER A 43 -19.01 30.42 -35.46
N VAL A 44 -19.89 30.38 -34.45
CA VAL A 44 -20.85 31.44 -34.16
C VAL A 44 -20.17 32.65 -33.57
N ARG A 45 -20.46 33.83 -34.14
CA ARG A 45 -20.05 35.12 -33.60
C ARG A 45 -21.19 35.69 -32.78
N PHE A 46 -20.84 36.25 -31.63
CA PHE A 46 -21.79 36.76 -30.68
C PHE A 46 -21.29 38.10 -30.10
N THR A 47 -22.21 39.02 -29.83
CA THR A 47 -21.87 40.34 -29.29
C THR A 47 -22.28 40.45 -27.82
N VAL A 48 -21.31 40.63 -26.94
CA VAL A 48 -21.54 40.90 -25.50
C VAL A 48 -21.43 42.39 -25.21
N ASP A 49 -22.09 42.81 -24.13
CA ASP A 49 -21.96 44.15 -23.58
C ASP A 49 -20.47 44.48 -23.35
N PRO A 50 -20.01 45.70 -23.73
CA PRO A 50 -18.61 46.09 -23.53
C PRO A 50 -18.12 45.98 -22.09
N SER A 51 -19.00 46.11 -21.10
CA SER A 51 -18.68 45.98 -19.67
C SER A 51 -18.41 44.55 -19.22
N LEU A 52 -18.85 43.55 -19.99
CA LEU A 52 -18.63 42.11 -19.73
C LEU A 52 -17.48 41.54 -20.58
N ARG A 53 -16.91 42.35 -21.47
CA ARG A 53 -15.88 41.91 -22.40
C ARG A 53 -14.53 41.76 -21.68
N ASN A 54 -13.86 40.63 -21.90
CA ASN A 54 -12.57 40.29 -21.29
C ASN A 54 -12.60 40.26 -19.76
N ASP A 55 -13.78 40.01 -19.16
CA ASP A 55 -13.89 39.76 -17.73
C ASP A 55 -13.26 38.38 -17.44
N PRO A 56 -12.21 38.28 -16.61
CA PRO A 56 -11.52 37.02 -16.35
C PRO A 56 -12.40 36.01 -15.59
N CYS A 57 -13.48 36.47 -14.96
CA CYS A 57 -14.40 35.63 -14.19
C CYS A 57 -15.62 35.17 -15.00
N LEU A 58 -15.65 35.42 -16.32
CA LEU A 58 -16.74 34.97 -17.18
C LEU A 58 -16.23 34.08 -18.30
N VAL A 59 -16.94 32.96 -18.50
CA VAL A 59 -16.75 32.05 -19.62
C VAL A 59 -18.02 32.03 -20.47
N ALA A 60 -17.85 31.93 -21.79
CA ALA A 60 -18.96 31.80 -22.72
C ALA A 60 -19.17 30.31 -23.02
N VAL A 61 -20.21 29.73 -22.44
CA VAL A 61 -20.61 28.35 -22.69
C VAL A 61 -21.51 28.33 -23.92
N ARG A 62 -21.09 27.56 -24.93
CA ARG A 62 -21.84 27.39 -26.17
C ARG A 62 -22.56 26.06 -26.13
N SER A 63 -23.84 26.08 -26.46
CA SER A 63 -24.67 24.89 -26.51
C SER A 63 -25.57 24.92 -27.74
N CYS A 64 -26.05 23.75 -28.16
CA CYS A 64 -27.04 23.64 -29.22
C CYS A 64 -28.41 23.34 -28.61
N ASP A 65 -29.37 24.25 -28.81
CA ASP A 65 -30.77 23.93 -28.62
C ASP A 65 -31.26 23.12 -29.81
N VAL A 66 -31.23 21.79 -29.67
CA VAL A 66 -31.66 20.84 -30.71
C VAL A 66 -33.15 20.96 -31.03
N SER A 67 -33.97 21.49 -30.12
CA SER A 67 -35.41 21.65 -30.33
C SER A 67 -35.72 22.87 -31.19
N ALA A 68 -34.89 23.91 -31.10
CA ALA A 68 -34.99 25.14 -31.88
C ALA A 68 -34.01 25.19 -33.07
N GLU A 69 -33.15 24.17 -33.24
CA GLU A 69 -32.03 24.12 -34.19
C GLU A 69 -31.12 25.35 -34.15
N ARG A 70 -30.93 25.91 -32.95
CA ARG A 70 -30.30 27.20 -32.74
C ARG A 70 -29.12 27.08 -31.78
N CYS A 71 -28.01 27.71 -32.15
CA CYS A 71 -26.90 27.92 -31.24
C CYS A 71 -27.27 28.91 -30.14
N VAL A 72 -26.98 28.53 -28.91
CA VAL A 72 -27.15 29.35 -27.70
C VAL A 72 -25.77 29.61 -27.11
N VAL A 73 -25.59 30.83 -26.59
CA VAL A 73 -24.38 31.23 -25.88
C VAL A 73 -24.83 31.82 -24.57
N ASP A 74 -24.47 31.15 -23.48
CA ASP A 74 -24.72 31.60 -22.12
C ASP A 74 -23.41 32.05 -21.50
N LEU A 75 -23.43 33.20 -20.82
CA LEU A 75 -22.33 33.61 -19.98
C LEU A 75 -22.50 32.95 -18.62
N GLN A 76 -21.43 32.35 -18.14
CA GLN A 76 -21.34 31.71 -16.83
C GLN A 76 -20.13 32.26 -16.09
N ALA A 77 -20.17 32.21 -14.76
CA ALA A 77 -18.98 32.42 -13.95
C ALA A 77 -17.94 31.36 -14.30
N ARG A 78 -16.66 31.74 -14.20
CA ARG A 78 -15.56 30.80 -14.45
C ARG A 78 -15.56 29.71 -13.40
N ASP A 79 -15.51 28.48 -13.88
CA ASP A 79 -15.48 27.21 -13.16
C ASP A 79 -14.41 26.40 -13.90
N SER A 80 -13.25 26.23 -13.26
CA SER A 80 -12.03 25.78 -13.92
C SER A 80 -11.89 24.26 -13.94
N ASP A 81 -12.44 23.58 -12.95
CA ASP A 81 -12.40 22.12 -12.78
C ASP A 81 -13.74 21.45 -13.13
N GLY A 82 -14.83 22.22 -13.27
CA GLY A 82 -16.12 21.79 -13.77
C GLY A 82 -17.05 21.19 -12.72
N ASP A 83 -16.83 21.51 -11.45
CA ASP A 83 -17.56 20.96 -10.30
C ASP A 83 -18.93 21.65 -10.05
N GLY A 84 -19.20 22.77 -10.74
CA GLY A 84 -20.40 23.56 -10.56
C GLY A 84 -20.30 24.62 -9.46
N TYR A 85 -19.09 24.98 -9.04
CA TYR A 85 -18.75 26.10 -8.18
C TYR A 85 -17.83 27.07 -8.95
N ARG A 86 -17.93 28.38 -8.65
CA ARG A 86 -17.10 29.35 -9.36
C ARG A 86 -15.74 29.45 -8.70
N ASP A 87 -14.70 29.68 -9.51
CA ASP A 87 -13.32 29.89 -9.08
C ASP A 87 -13.25 30.79 -7.83
N THR A 88 -12.39 30.44 -6.90
CA THR A 88 -12.13 31.16 -5.64
C THR A 88 -11.79 32.64 -5.90
N ALA A 89 -11.02 32.91 -6.96
CA ALA A 89 -10.67 34.27 -7.38
C ALA A 89 -11.89 35.12 -7.81
N CYS A 90 -13.01 34.46 -8.13
CA CYS A 90 -14.25 35.04 -8.60
C CYS A 90 -15.36 35.08 -7.52
N ALA A 91 -15.04 34.79 -6.25
CA ALA A 91 -15.99 34.68 -5.14
C ALA A 91 -16.97 35.87 -4.98
N GLY A 92 -16.55 37.09 -5.30
CA GLY A 92 -17.37 38.31 -5.22
C GLY A 92 -17.55 39.04 -6.56
N VAL A 93 -17.10 38.43 -7.65
CA VAL A 93 -17.14 39.04 -8.99
C VAL A 93 -18.32 38.45 -9.73
N ARG A 94 -19.18 39.31 -10.30
CA ARG A 94 -20.31 38.90 -11.14
C ARG A 94 -21.23 37.85 -10.49
N PRO A 95 -21.69 38.06 -9.23
CA PRO A 95 -22.54 37.09 -8.51
C PRO A 95 -23.89 36.82 -9.19
N GLU A 96 -24.26 37.64 -10.17
CA GLU A 96 -25.45 37.46 -10.99
C GLU A 96 -25.35 36.29 -12.01
N PHE A 97 -24.17 35.68 -12.20
CA PHE A 97 -23.95 34.55 -13.09
C PHE A 97 -23.72 33.24 -12.32
N ALA A 98 -24.32 32.15 -12.81
CA ALA A 98 -24.07 30.80 -12.29
C ALA A 98 -22.70 30.28 -12.80
N PRO A 99 -22.01 29.39 -12.05
CA PRO A 99 -22.40 28.84 -10.75
C PRO A 99 -22.38 29.84 -9.57
N PHE A 100 -23.33 29.67 -8.64
CA PHE A 100 -23.55 30.61 -7.53
C PHE A 100 -22.80 30.24 -6.25
N GLY A 101 -22.36 28.99 -6.11
CA GLY A 101 -21.39 28.60 -5.08
C GLY A 101 -20.00 29.12 -5.42
N VAL A 102 -19.15 29.26 -4.41
CA VAL A 102 -17.72 29.56 -4.59
C VAL A 102 -16.97 28.29 -4.24
N ASP A 103 -16.04 27.94 -5.08
CA ASP A 103 -15.18 26.78 -4.92
C ASP A 103 -14.14 27.03 -3.81
N CYS A 104 -13.53 25.96 -3.30
CA CYS A 104 -12.38 25.99 -2.40
C CYS A 104 -11.07 25.56 -3.08
N ASP A 105 -11.09 24.79 -4.18
CA ASP A 105 -9.89 24.49 -4.98
C ASP A 105 -10.17 24.40 -6.49
N ASP A 106 -9.87 25.50 -7.21
CA ASP A 106 -10.06 25.65 -8.66
C ASP A 106 -9.36 24.58 -9.55
N ALA A 107 -8.58 23.66 -8.97
CA ALA A 107 -7.88 22.59 -9.67
C ALA A 107 -8.42 21.18 -9.37
N ASP A 108 -9.30 21.01 -8.37
CA ASP A 108 -9.78 19.72 -7.91
C ASP A 108 -11.30 19.67 -7.77
N ALA A 109 -11.97 19.07 -8.77
CA ALA A 109 -13.43 18.97 -8.83
C ALA A 109 -14.07 18.13 -7.70
N SER A 110 -13.25 17.45 -6.89
CA SER A 110 -13.66 16.74 -5.70
C SER A 110 -13.67 17.64 -4.45
N ALA A 111 -13.00 18.78 -4.49
CA ALA A 111 -12.85 19.71 -3.37
C ALA A 111 -13.83 20.89 -3.51
N TYR A 112 -15.12 20.62 -3.28
CA TYR A 112 -16.16 21.65 -3.24
C TYR A 112 -16.62 21.93 -1.79
N PRO A 113 -17.34 23.04 -1.53
CA PRO A 113 -17.76 23.42 -0.18
C PRO A 113 -18.50 22.31 0.58
N ASN A 114 -17.93 21.88 1.71
CA ASN A 114 -18.38 20.78 2.55
C ASN A 114 -18.44 19.41 1.82
N ALA A 115 -17.57 19.17 0.84
CA ALA A 115 -17.33 17.84 0.29
C ALA A 115 -16.82 16.91 1.39
N ASP A 116 -17.46 15.74 1.53
CA ASP A 116 -17.08 14.61 2.39
C ASP A 116 -17.31 13.37 1.52
N LEU A 117 -16.32 13.04 0.69
CA LEU A 117 -16.47 12.04 -0.37
C LEU A 117 -16.37 10.61 0.14
N ASP A 118 -15.60 10.37 1.19
CA ASP A 118 -15.43 9.05 1.80
C ASP A 118 -16.43 8.76 2.94
N GLY A 119 -17.10 9.78 3.47
CA GLY A 119 -18.16 9.66 4.47
C GLY A 119 -17.65 9.47 5.90
N ASP A 120 -16.40 9.82 6.20
CA ASP A 120 -15.82 9.72 7.55
C ASP A 120 -16.23 10.89 8.48
N GLY A 121 -16.87 11.92 7.91
CA GLY A 121 -17.38 13.10 8.61
C GLY A 121 -16.38 14.25 8.75
N PHE A 122 -15.23 14.14 8.11
CA PHE A 122 -14.31 15.23 7.81
C PHE A 122 -14.53 15.67 6.36
N VAL A 123 -14.25 16.93 6.06
CA VAL A 123 -14.46 17.51 4.73
C VAL A 123 -13.15 17.86 4.07
N ALA A 124 -13.14 18.00 2.74
CA ALA A 124 -11.94 18.38 1.99
C ALA A 124 -11.22 19.60 2.59
N ARG A 125 -9.88 19.56 2.58
CA ARG A 125 -9.03 20.60 3.16
C ARG A 125 -9.36 21.99 2.60
N GLY A 126 -9.58 22.97 3.47
CA GLY A 126 -9.93 24.33 3.08
C GLY A 126 -11.38 24.51 2.61
N CYS A 127 -12.19 23.44 2.61
CA CYS A 127 -13.59 23.44 2.22
C CYS A 127 -14.56 23.40 3.41
N GLY A 128 -14.05 23.32 4.65
CA GLY A 128 -14.85 23.25 5.86
C GLY A 128 -15.13 24.63 6.44
N ASP A 129 -16.33 25.16 6.22
CA ASP A 129 -16.83 26.40 6.87
C ASP A 129 -17.11 26.17 8.37
N GLY A 130 -16.04 25.92 9.14
CA GLY A 130 -16.08 25.50 10.54
C GLY A 130 -16.33 24.01 10.77
N LEU A 131 -16.28 23.20 9.72
CA LEU A 131 -16.31 21.73 9.80
C LEU A 131 -14.90 21.16 10.00
N PRO A 132 -14.77 19.96 10.61
CA PRO A 132 -13.49 19.25 10.67
C PRO A 132 -12.99 18.96 9.26
N GLU A 133 -11.73 19.27 8.97
CA GLU A 133 -11.15 19.10 7.63
C GLU A 133 -10.20 17.92 7.59
N ASP A 134 -10.19 17.21 6.46
CA ASP A 134 -9.28 16.13 6.17
C ASP A 134 -8.12 16.57 5.25
N CYS A 135 -7.04 15.79 5.20
CA CYS A 135 -5.95 15.93 4.27
C CYS A 135 -6.12 15.15 2.95
N ASP A 136 -7.02 14.15 2.86
CA ASP A 136 -7.36 13.42 1.64
C ASP A 136 -8.79 12.87 1.70
N ASP A 137 -9.76 13.73 1.34
CA ASP A 137 -11.22 13.48 1.42
C ASP A 137 -11.72 12.26 0.62
N THR A 138 -10.83 11.62 -0.15
CA THR A 138 -11.12 10.39 -0.88
C THR A 138 -10.83 9.12 -0.07
N ARG A 139 -10.31 9.24 1.16
CA ARG A 139 -9.84 8.14 2.00
C ARG A 139 -10.28 8.29 3.46
N ALA A 140 -11.26 7.49 3.87
CA ALA A 140 -11.82 7.48 5.24
C ALA A 140 -10.83 7.10 6.36
N THR A 141 -9.58 6.80 6.01
CA THR A 141 -8.46 6.51 6.90
C THR A 141 -7.59 7.73 7.18
N ALA A 142 -7.64 8.75 6.32
CA ALA A 142 -7.02 10.04 6.55
C ALA A 142 -8.01 10.92 7.30
N TYR A 143 -7.69 11.32 8.53
CA TYR A 143 -8.40 12.36 9.27
C TYR A 143 -7.64 12.81 10.53
N PRO A 144 -7.78 14.09 10.95
CA PRO A 144 -7.26 14.55 12.22
C PRO A 144 -7.79 13.73 13.41
N GLY A 145 -6.88 13.04 14.09
CA GLY A 145 -7.21 12.21 15.25
C GLY A 145 -7.35 10.72 14.94
N ALA A 146 -7.02 10.27 13.72
CA ALA A 146 -6.74 8.87 13.47
C ALA A 146 -5.74 8.33 14.50
N THR A 147 -6.03 7.17 15.09
CA THR A 147 -5.20 6.57 16.14
C THR A 147 -4.31 5.45 15.62
N VAL A 148 -4.54 5.03 14.39
CA VAL A 148 -3.83 3.94 13.70
C VAL A 148 -3.50 4.45 12.31
N GLU A 149 -2.27 4.22 11.89
CA GLU A 149 -1.82 4.55 10.54
C GLU A 149 -2.25 3.43 9.58
N ALA A 150 -2.89 3.79 8.46
CA ALA A 150 -3.47 2.84 7.51
C ALA A 150 -2.48 2.32 6.46
N CYS A 151 -1.29 2.92 6.36
CA CYS A 151 -0.25 2.57 5.38
C CYS A 151 -0.75 2.51 3.94
N ASP A 152 -1.50 3.53 3.53
CA ASP A 152 -2.11 3.68 2.21
C ASP A 152 -1.48 4.81 1.37
N GLY A 153 -0.30 5.27 1.79
CA GLY A 153 0.46 6.33 1.14
C GLY A 153 0.09 7.75 1.55
N VAL A 154 -0.83 7.92 2.52
CA VAL A 154 -1.17 9.19 3.15
C VAL A 154 -0.95 9.05 4.66
N VAL A 155 -0.55 10.15 5.32
CA VAL A 155 -0.44 10.17 6.78
C VAL A 155 -1.84 10.28 7.35
N SER A 156 -2.31 9.20 7.95
CA SER A 156 -3.67 9.02 8.46
C SER A 156 -4.04 10.10 9.47
N THR A 157 -3.08 10.59 10.26
CA THR A 157 -3.33 11.61 11.29
C THR A 157 -3.43 13.05 10.77
N CYS A 158 -3.11 13.28 9.49
CA CYS A 158 -3.10 14.60 8.85
C CYS A 158 -2.27 15.67 9.60
N THR A 159 -1.28 15.27 10.40
CA THR A 159 -0.47 16.20 11.21
C THR A 159 0.57 16.98 10.41
N ASP A 160 0.86 16.56 9.17
CA ASP A 160 1.81 17.24 8.28
C ASP A 160 1.11 17.99 7.14
N ALA A 161 1.52 19.26 6.96
CA ALA A 161 0.91 20.20 6.01
C ALA A 161 1.25 19.90 4.54
N THR A 162 2.09 18.91 4.26
CA THR A 162 2.48 18.50 2.91
C THR A 162 2.53 16.97 2.85
N PRO A 163 1.68 16.29 2.08
CA PRO A 163 2.02 14.92 1.65
C PRO A 163 3.27 15.08 0.78
N PRO A 164 4.44 14.59 1.24
CA PRO A 164 4.66 13.16 1.39
C PRO A 164 5.41 12.79 2.67
N LEU A 165 4.87 11.91 3.49
CA LEU A 165 5.72 11.06 4.34
C LEU A 165 5.76 9.66 3.75
N ARG A 166 6.38 9.53 2.58
CA ARG A 166 7.10 8.29 2.30
C ARG A 166 8.30 8.29 3.24
N ARG A 167 8.16 7.69 4.42
CA ARG A 167 9.34 7.41 5.23
C ARG A 167 10.19 6.39 4.49
N THR A 168 11.49 6.62 4.52
CA THR A 168 12.51 5.79 3.88
C THR A 168 12.36 4.34 4.29
N VAL A 169 12.42 3.45 3.30
CA VAL A 169 12.49 1.99 3.39
C VAL A 169 13.22 1.54 4.67
N GLU A 170 12.52 0.80 5.52
CA GLU A 170 13.04 0.14 6.73
C GLU A 170 12.98 -1.39 6.57
N ASP A 171 12.94 -1.88 5.31
CA ASP A 171 13.27 -3.26 4.92
C ASP A 171 14.70 -3.21 4.39
N PHE A 172 15.66 -3.31 5.30
CA PHE A 172 17.07 -3.03 5.01
C PHE A 172 17.75 -4.17 4.27
N ASP A 173 17.23 -5.38 4.38
CA ASP A 173 17.78 -6.58 3.75
C ASP A 173 16.99 -7.07 2.52
N GLY A 174 15.76 -6.61 2.34
CA GLY A 174 14.94 -6.85 1.16
C GLY A 174 14.08 -8.11 1.23
N ASP A 175 13.80 -8.64 2.41
CA ASP A 175 12.96 -9.84 2.60
C ASP A 175 11.45 -9.56 2.67
N ARG A 176 11.07 -8.27 2.64
CA ARG A 176 9.69 -7.75 2.71
C ARG A 176 9.04 -7.87 4.08
N PHE A 177 9.84 -7.90 5.14
CA PHE A 177 9.41 -7.70 6.50
C PHE A 177 10.17 -6.50 7.07
N ALA A 178 9.55 -5.82 8.03
CA ALA A 178 10.13 -4.65 8.69
C ALA A 178 10.38 -5.00 10.17
N PRO A 179 11.36 -4.34 10.83
CA PRO A 179 11.79 -4.70 12.16
C PRO A 179 10.67 -4.58 13.21
N ILE A 180 10.66 -5.53 14.15
CA ILE A 180 9.62 -5.70 15.19
C ILE A 180 9.50 -4.53 16.17
N ASP A 181 10.57 -3.74 16.34
CA ASP A 181 10.66 -2.62 17.29
C ASP A 181 10.23 -1.28 16.68
N LEU A 182 9.65 -1.28 15.49
CA LEU A 182 9.09 -0.07 14.90
C LEU A 182 7.86 0.40 15.67
N ASP A 183 7.82 1.70 15.88
CA ASP A 183 6.63 2.38 16.38
C ASP A 183 5.49 2.07 15.39
N PRO A 184 4.38 1.43 15.81
CA PRO A 184 3.26 1.11 14.92
C PRO A 184 2.55 2.35 14.35
N SER A 185 2.98 3.57 14.73
CA SER A 185 2.60 4.83 14.09
C SER A 185 3.52 5.24 12.92
N VAL A 186 4.47 4.40 12.53
CA VAL A 186 5.37 4.60 11.38
C VAL A 186 5.08 3.54 10.33
N CYS A 187 4.56 3.95 9.18
CA CYS A 187 4.51 3.06 8.01
C CYS A 187 5.89 2.92 7.38
N VAL A 188 6.20 1.68 7.03
CA VAL A 188 7.33 1.32 6.20
C VAL A 188 6.80 1.06 4.80
N ASP A 189 6.95 2.07 3.94
CA ASP A 189 6.61 1.96 2.54
C ASP A 189 7.76 1.29 1.79
N VAL A 190 7.64 0.00 1.47
CA VAL A 190 8.50 -0.62 0.45
C VAL A 190 7.89 -0.33 -0.92
N MET A 191 8.69 0.24 -1.82
CA MET A 191 8.28 0.36 -3.22
C MET A 191 8.46 -0.99 -3.91
N SER A 192 7.38 -1.52 -4.46
CA SER A 192 7.45 -2.61 -5.44
C SER A 192 8.24 -2.16 -6.68
N ASP A 193 8.72 -3.12 -7.49
CA ASP A 193 9.45 -2.88 -8.74
C ASP A 193 8.65 -2.02 -9.76
N ASP A 194 7.32 -1.98 -9.60
CA ASP A 194 6.38 -1.17 -10.40
C ASP A 194 6.03 0.19 -9.77
N GLY A 195 6.58 0.51 -8.59
CA GLY A 195 6.36 1.77 -7.88
C GLY A 195 5.10 1.80 -7.01
N GLU A 196 4.38 0.67 -6.88
CA GLU A 196 3.29 0.54 -5.91
C GLU A 196 3.81 0.49 -4.46
N LEU A 197 3.01 1.01 -3.53
CA LEU A 197 3.29 0.95 -2.10
C LEU A 197 2.85 -0.41 -1.57
N LEU A 198 3.79 -1.15 -0.97
CA LEU A 198 3.50 -2.39 -0.25
C LEU A 198 3.54 -2.11 1.25
N SER A 199 2.40 -2.32 1.92
CA SER A 199 2.37 -2.45 3.38
C SER A 199 2.96 -3.81 3.73
N ILE A 200 4.12 -3.81 4.39
CA ILE A 200 4.81 -5.01 4.83
C ILE A 200 4.67 -5.24 6.35
N PRO A 201 4.70 -6.49 6.84
CA PRO A 201 4.50 -6.78 8.26
C PRO A 201 5.69 -6.34 9.14
N HIS A 202 5.40 -5.71 10.29
CA HIS A 202 6.40 -5.32 11.31
C HIS A 202 6.73 -6.46 12.27
N THR A 203 7.28 -7.54 11.72
CA THR A 203 7.48 -8.79 12.44
C THR A 203 8.85 -9.38 12.20
N ASP A 204 9.73 -8.66 11.51
CA ASP A 204 11.11 -9.07 11.31
C ASP A 204 11.91 -8.94 12.62
N CYS A 205 12.60 -10.01 12.97
CA CYS A 205 13.41 -10.12 14.16
C CYS A 205 14.91 -9.85 13.92
N ASP A 206 15.38 -9.76 12.66
CA ASP A 206 16.73 -9.33 12.25
C ASP A 206 16.73 -8.69 10.85
N ASP A 207 16.34 -7.41 10.79
CA ASP A 207 16.31 -6.54 9.59
C ASP A 207 17.70 -6.18 9.04
N LEU A 208 18.64 -7.11 9.09
CA LEU A 208 19.95 -7.03 8.45
C LEU A 208 20.28 -8.34 7.72
N ASP A 209 19.42 -9.35 7.79
CA ASP A 209 19.61 -10.67 7.21
C ASP A 209 18.36 -11.15 6.47
N PRO A 210 18.38 -11.16 5.13
CA PRO A 210 17.18 -11.45 4.34
C PRO A 210 16.75 -12.93 4.38
N ASN A 211 17.44 -13.76 5.17
CA ASN A 211 17.03 -15.12 5.44
C ASN A 211 16.28 -15.25 6.78
N VAL A 212 16.13 -14.16 7.54
CA VAL A 212 15.53 -14.16 8.87
C VAL A 212 14.21 -13.37 8.84
N TYR A 213 13.09 -14.08 8.70
CA TYR A 213 11.77 -13.46 8.70
C TYR A 213 10.68 -14.43 9.17
N PRO A 214 9.49 -13.95 9.54
CA PRO A 214 8.36 -14.81 9.88
C PRO A 214 8.06 -15.88 8.84
N GLY A 215 8.22 -17.14 9.24
CA GLY A 215 8.03 -18.30 8.36
C GLY A 215 9.09 -18.45 7.28
N ALA A 216 10.28 -17.87 7.47
CA ALA A 216 11.44 -18.15 6.64
C ALA A 216 11.71 -19.66 6.58
N PRO A 217 12.10 -20.18 5.39
CA PRO A 217 12.60 -21.54 5.30
C PRO A 217 13.82 -21.72 6.20
N ASP A 218 13.90 -22.85 6.89
CA ASP A 218 15.11 -23.24 7.60
C ASP A 218 16.29 -23.28 6.61
N VAL A 219 17.33 -22.54 6.95
CA VAL A 219 18.66 -22.63 6.33
C VAL A 219 19.59 -23.07 7.44
N CYS A 220 20.30 -24.19 7.27
CA CYS A 220 21.12 -24.76 8.34
C CYS A 220 22.43 -24.01 8.53
N ASP A 221 22.29 -22.79 9.02
CA ASP A 221 23.34 -21.90 9.43
C ASP A 221 23.50 -21.87 10.96
N GLY A 222 22.81 -22.78 11.66
CA GLY A 222 22.81 -22.87 13.10
C GLY A 222 22.07 -21.71 13.75
N ARG A 223 21.07 -21.11 13.09
CA ARG A 223 20.26 -20.01 13.64
C ARG A 223 18.77 -20.26 13.45
N HIS A 224 17.97 -19.71 14.36
CA HIS A 224 16.53 -19.59 14.14
C HIS A 224 16.23 -18.47 13.15
N ASN A 225 15.69 -18.84 11.99
CA ASN A 225 15.44 -17.92 10.89
C ASN A 225 13.96 -17.51 10.76
N ASP A 226 13.04 -18.24 11.40
CA ASP A 226 11.59 -18.09 11.20
C ASP A 226 10.90 -17.06 12.11
N CYS A 227 11.66 -16.36 12.97
CA CYS A 227 11.14 -15.45 14.01
C CYS A 227 10.11 -16.06 14.98
N GLU A 228 9.95 -17.39 15.06
CA GLU A 228 9.03 -18.05 16.00
C GLU A 228 9.72 -18.41 17.32
N SER A 229 11.05 -18.51 17.32
CA SER A 229 11.80 -18.93 18.50
C SER A 229 11.67 -17.92 19.65
N PRO A 230 11.31 -18.37 20.88
CA PRO A 230 11.23 -17.50 22.04
C PRO A 230 12.60 -16.97 22.50
N THR A 231 13.69 -17.53 21.99
CA THR A 231 15.06 -17.00 22.21
C THR A 231 15.47 -15.96 21.16
N GLY A 232 14.62 -15.68 20.17
CA GLY A 232 14.89 -14.75 19.06
C GLY A 232 15.85 -15.33 18.02
N VAL A 233 16.42 -14.44 17.21
CA VAL A 233 17.46 -14.75 16.21
C VAL A 233 18.74 -15.10 16.97
N GLY A 234 19.01 -16.38 17.07
CA GLY A 234 20.09 -16.91 17.88
C GLY A 234 20.40 -18.34 17.50
N PRO A 235 21.41 -18.96 18.14
CA PRO A 235 21.88 -20.27 17.74
C PRO A 235 20.76 -21.32 17.82
N ASP A 236 20.44 -21.97 16.70
CA ASP A 236 19.60 -23.15 16.70
C ASP A 236 20.46 -24.38 16.97
N LEU A 237 20.67 -24.64 18.26
CA LEU A 237 21.40 -25.82 18.71
C LEU A 237 20.66 -27.13 18.41
N GLY A 238 19.43 -27.10 17.88
CA GLY A 238 18.67 -28.30 17.50
C GLY A 238 19.03 -28.85 16.11
N GLU A 239 19.77 -28.10 15.30
CA GLU A 239 20.16 -28.48 13.93
C GLU A 239 21.34 -29.48 13.90
N ASP A 240 22.33 -29.27 14.76
CA ASP A 240 23.53 -30.09 14.97
C ASP A 240 23.92 -29.95 16.44
N VAL A 241 23.32 -30.78 17.30
CA VAL A 241 23.35 -30.58 18.75
C VAL A 241 24.75 -30.78 19.34
N ASP A 242 25.58 -31.63 18.72
CA ASP A 242 26.93 -31.92 19.19
C ASP A 242 28.07 -31.25 18.38
N GLY A 243 27.75 -30.70 17.20
CA GLY A 243 28.63 -29.89 16.39
C GLY A 243 29.60 -30.68 15.51
N ASP A 244 29.26 -31.92 15.14
CA ASP A 244 30.12 -32.76 14.29
C ASP A 244 29.91 -32.57 12.77
N GLY A 245 28.93 -31.74 12.39
CA GLY A 245 28.58 -31.44 11.00
C GLY A 245 27.63 -32.45 10.36
N PHE A 246 26.96 -33.29 11.16
CA PHE A 246 25.87 -34.14 10.74
C PHE A 246 24.64 -33.83 11.59
N ALA A 247 23.48 -33.83 10.96
CA ALA A 247 22.22 -33.61 11.67
C ALA A 247 21.52 -34.95 11.92
N SER A 248 20.71 -34.98 12.97
CA SER A 248 19.81 -36.08 13.27
C SER A 248 18.95 -36.49 12.04
N PRO A 249 18.66 -37.78 11.80
CA PRO A 249 17.79 -38.23 10.71
C PRO A 249 16.33 -37.81 10.89
N SER A 250 15.97 -37.38 12.10
CA SER A 250 14.68 -36.76 12.42
C SER A 250 14.69 -35.24 12.33
N SER A 251 15.84 -34.62 12.07
CA SER A 251 15.92 -33.19 11.77
C SER A 251 15.19 -32.94 10.45
N LEU A 252 14.09 -32.19 10.54
CA LEU A 252 13.35 -31.72 9.37
C LEU A 252 13.88 -30.37 8.87
N SER A 253 14.67 -29.67 9.70
CA SER A 253 15.23 -28.35 9.44
C SER A 253 16.49 -28.41 8.57
N CYS A 254 17.27 -29.50 8.60
CA CYS A 254 18.53 -29.62 7.83
C CYS A 254 18.52 -30.51 6.61
N ASP A 255 17.59 -30.30 5.67
CA ASP A 255 17.64 -31.03 4.40
C ASP A 255 18.99 -30.77 3.67
N PRO A 256 19.80 -31.82 3.36
CA PRO A 256 21.07 -31.66 2.64
C PRO A 256 20.94 -31.07 1.23
N ASP A 257 19.72 -31.03 0.66
CA ASP A 257 19.45 -30.39 -0.61
C ASP A 257 19.20 -28.86 -0.48
N LEU A 258 19.10 -28.31 0.74
CA LEU A 258 18.91 -26.88 1.01
C LEU A 258 20.24 -26.13 1.25
N PRO A 259 20.27 -24.79 1.09
CA PRO A 259 21.42 -23.98 1.47
C PRO A 259 21.79 -24.17 2.94
N GLY A 260 23.06 -24.46 3.22
CA GLY A 260 23.53 -24.77 4.58
C GLY A 260 23.22 -26.20 5.06
N GLY A 261 22.49 -27.00 4.27
CA GLY A 261 22.06 -28.34 4.64
C GLY A 261 23.18 -29.25 5.13
N LEU A 262 22.92 -29.95 6.23
CA LEU A 262 23.79 -30.95 6.82
C LEU A 262 23.33 -32.36 6.40
N PRO A 263 24.22 -33.36 6.34
CA PRO A 263 23.76 -34.72 6.09
C PRO A 263 22.94 -35.26 7.26
N ASN A 264 21.63 -35.44 7.08
CA ASN A 264 20.66 -35.97 8.06
C ASN A 264 20.83 -37.48 8.34
N SER A 265 22.03 -37.86 8.76
CA SER A 265 22.43 -39.26 8.84
C SER A 265 23.15 -39.61 10.13
N ASP A 266 23.26 -38.65 11.05
CA ASP A 266 23.76 -38.88 12.41
C ASP A 266 22.97 -40.02 13.08
N CYS A 267 23.63 -40.86 13.86
CA CYS A 267 22.96 -41.86 14.67
C CYS A 267 22.84 -41.51 16.14
N ASP A 268 23.66 -40.61 16.66
CA ASP A 268 23.62 -40.12 18.04
C ASP A 268 24.04 -38.64 18.07
N ASP A 269 23.07 -37.77 17.76
CA ASP A 269 23.16 -36.30 17.70
C ASP A 269 23.56 -35.64 19.04
N LEU A 270 23.97 -36.40 20.06
CA LEU A 270 24.45 -35.91 21.35
C LEU A 270 25.93 -36.27 21.60
N ASP A 271 26.58 -36.97 20.68
CA ASP A 271 27.98 -37.39 20.76
C ASP A 271 28.75 -37.06 19.48
N PRO A 272 29.64 -36.05 19.50
CA PRO A 272 30.30 -35.54 18.29
C PRO A 272 31.37 -36.50 17.72
N ASN A 273 31.49 -37.70 18.29
CA ASN A 273 32.32 -38.77 17.77
C ASN A 273 31.52 -39.83 17.01
N THR A 274 30.19 -39.70 16.93
CA THR A 274 29.27 -40.75 16.48
C THR A 274 28.45 -40.33 15.24
N TYR A 275 29.15 -40.12 14.12
CA TYR A 275 28.55 -39.75 12.83
C TYR A 275 28.93 -40.69 11.66
N PRO A 276 28.19 -40.66 10.54
CA PRO A 276 28.54 -41.41 9.34
C PRO A 276 29.99 -41.23 8.89
N ALA A 277 30.68 -42.36 8.72
CA ALA A 277 32.10 -42.41 8.37
C ALA A 277 33.08 -41.87 9.44
N ALA A 278 32.62 -41.64 10.67
CA ALA A 278 33.51 -41.46 11.82
C ALA A 278 34.50 -42.63 11.96
N GLN A 279 35.65 -42.37 12.55
CA GLN A 279 36.60 -43.43 12.87
C GLN A 279 36.11 -44.18 14.11
N GLU A 280 35.97 -45.50 14.01
CA GLU A 280 35.61 -46.33 15.17
C GLU A 280 36.70 -46.22 16.26
N THR A 281 36.29 -45.78 17.44
CA THR A 281 37.08 -45.88 18.66
C THR A 281 36.62 -47.08 19.49
N CYS A 282 37.55 -47.70 20.22
CA CYS A 282 37.24 -48.87 21.04
C CYS A 282 36.61 -48.48 22.39
N ASP A 283 35.61 -47.61 22.38
CA ASP A 283 34.86 -47.15 23.55
C ASP A 283 33.57 -47.97 23.79
N GLY A 284 33.29 -48.93 22.90
CA GLY A 284 32.12 -49.79 22.96
C GLY A 284 30.91 -49.25 22.20
N LEU A 285 31.04 -48.09 21.54
CA LEU A 285 30.04 -47.51 20.66
C LEU A 285 30.29 -47.90 19.19
N ILE A 286 29.29 -47.66 18.33
CA ILE A 286 29.42 -47.78 16.86
C ILE A 286 29.40 -46.35 16.31
N ASN A 287 30.58 -45.76 16.21
CA ASN A 287 30.73 -44.35 15.89
C ASN A 287 30.37 -44.02 14.44
N ASN A 288 30.63 -44.91 13.49
CA ASN A 288 30.48 -44.65 12.07
C ASN A 288 29.05 -44.86 11.51
N CYS A 289 28.07 -45.12 12.38
CA CYS A 289 26.66 -45.34 12.08
C CYS A 289 26.32 -46.45 11.04
N ASN A 290 27.25 -47.36 10.70
CA ASN A 290 27.07 -48.32 9.60
C ASN A 290 26.34 -49.63 9.99
N GLU A 291 26.24 -49.94 11.29
CA GLU A 291 25.76 -51.23 11.81
C GLU A 291 24.50 -51.08 12.67
N ARG A 292 23.52 -50.27 12.22
CA ARG A 292 22.22 -50.04 12.88
C ARG A 292 21.40 -51.33 13.07
N ARG A 293 21.64 -52.07 14.16
CA ARG A 293 20.76 -53.16 14.60
C ARG A 293 19.88 -52.67 15.76
N ASN A 294 18.61 -52.40 15.48
CA ASN A 294 17.51 -52.27 16.45
C ASN A 294 17.84 -51.53 17.76
N GLY A 295 18.36 -50.30 17.69
CA GLY A 295 18.57 -49.46 18.88
C GLY A 295 19.68 -49.92 19.82
N ALA A 296 20.57 -50.82 19.38
CA ALA A 296 21.80 -51.13 20.10
C ALA A 296 22.92 -50.20 19.60
N PHE A 297 23.21 -49.18 20.40
CA PHE A 297 24.40 -48.32 20.27
C PHE A 297 25.66 -49.00 20.79
N MET A 298 25.52 -50.16 21.43
CA MET A 298 26.63 -50.91 22.00
C MET A 298 26.95 -52.16 21.16
N ARG A 299 28.21 -52.31 20.80
CA ARG A 299 28.72 -53.57 20.24
C ARG A 299 28.70 -54.65 21.33
N PRO A 300 28.46 -55.93 20.99
CA PRO A 300 28.76 -57.03 21.91
C PRO A 300 30.22 -56.90 22.35
N VAL A 301 30.45 -56.87 23.67
CA VAL A 301 31.73 -56.67 24.36
C VAL A 301 32.94 -57.04 23.50
N GLU A 302 33.69 -56.02 23.07
CA GLU A 302 34.86 -56.15 22.20
C GLU A 302 36.12 -56.65 22.93
N ASP A 303 36.05 -56.78 24.27
CA ASP A 303 37.07 -57.35 25.17
C ASP A 303 36.46 -58.50 26.00
N PRO A 304 36.18 -59.67 25.40
CA PRO A 304 35.53 -60.78 26.11
C PRO A 304 36.38 -61.36 27.24
N ASP A 305 37.68 -61.11 27.25
CA ASP A 305 38.66 -61.60 28.24
C ASP A 305 39.10 -60.53 29.26
N GLY A 306 38.66 -59.27 29.11
CA GLY A 306 38.85 -58.20 30.09
C GLY A 306 40.31 -57.75 30.23
N ASP A 307 41.12 -57.89 29.18
CA ASP A 307 42.57 -57.62 29.22
C ASP A 307 42.94 -56.21 28.71
N GLY A 308 41.96 -55.43 28.26
CA GLY A 308 42.14 -54.11 27.69
C GLY A 308 42.65 -54.11 26.24
N LYS A 309 42.57 -55.24 25.52
CA LYS A 309 42.92 -55.39 24.09
C LYS A 309 41.69 -55.86 23.30
N TYR A 310 41.17 -54.99 22.45
CA TYR A 310 40.00 -55.27 21.63
C TYR A 310 40.32 -56.22 20.48
N ALA A 311 39.58 -57.33 20.35
CA ALA A 311 39.86 -58.38 19.37
C ALA A 311 39.41 -58.01 17.95
N GLY A 312 40.23 -57.22 17.24
CA GLY A 312 40.50 -57.34 15.80
C GLY A 312 39.34 -57.57 14.83
N ASN A 313 38.19 -56.90 14.96
CA ASN A 313 37.45 -56.55 13.75
C ASN A 313 38.22 -55.40 13.06
N ALA A 314 38.30 -55.43 11.74
CA ALA A 314 39.22 -54.59 10.95
C ALA A 314 38.86 -53.09 10.92
N SER A 315 37.98 -52.63 11.80
CA SER A 315 37.38 -51.29 11.76
C SER A 315 37.90 -50.37 12.86
N CYS A 316 38.37 -50.90 13.99
CA CYS A 316 38.83 -50.08 15.11
C CYS A 316 40.35 -49.93 15.07
N VAL A 317 40.83 -48.71 14.80
CA VAL A 317 42.27 -48.41 14.75
C VAL A 317 42.68 -47.84 16.10
N ASN A 318 43.25 -48.68 16.96
CA ASN A 318 44.23 -48.17 17.92
C ASN A 318 45.53 -48.98 17.79
N PRO A 319 46.65 -48.35 17.40
CA PRO A 319 47.95 -49.01 17.40
C PRO A 319 48.40 -49.19 18.85
N VAL A 320 48.28 -50.44 19.31
CA VAL A 320 49.10 -51.14 20.33
C VAL A 320 49.26 -50.48 21.70
#